data_AF-A0A067FAB0-F1
#
_entry.id   AF-A0A067FAB0-F1
#
_cell.length_a   1.000
_cell.length_b   1.000
_cell.length_c   1.000
_cell.angle_alpha   90.00
_cell.angle_beta   90.00
_cell.angle_gamma   90.00
#
_symmetry.space_group_name_H-M   'P 1'
#
loop_
_entity.id
_entity.type
_entity.pdbx_description
1 polymer ?
#
loop_
_entity_poly.entity_id
_entity_poly.type
_entity_poly.pdbx_seq_one_letter_code
_entity_poly.pdbx_strand_id
1 'polypeptide(L)'
;MGKGGMSQGEKEDGEEVNMAAWLLGVNTLKIQPFELPSLGPYDVLVRMKAVGICGSDVHYLKTLRCADFVVKEPMVIGHECAGVIEKVGSEVKTLVPGDRV
;
A
#
# COMPACT_ATOMS: atom_id res chain seq x y z
N MET A 1 -19.36 -4.73 -22.37
CA MET A 1 -17.92 -4.39 -22.49
C MET A 1 -17.68 -3.02 -21.87
N GLY A 2 -17.47 -2.94 -20.55
CA GLY A 2 -17.13 -1.69 -19.87
C GLY A 2 -15.62 -1.52 -19.84
N LYS A 3 -15.09 -0.47 -20.46
CA LYS A 3 -13.67 -0.11 -20.37
C LYS A 3 -13.44 0.45 -18.97
N GLY A 4 -12.74 -0.31 -18.12
CA GLY A 4 -12.23 0.18 -16.85
C GLY A 4 -11.25 1.32 -17.12
N GLY A 5 -11.60 2.52 -16.67
CA GLY A 5 -10.73 3.68 -16.75
C GLY A 5 -9.52 3.46 -15.84
N MET A 6 -8.35 3.26 -16.45
CA MET A 6 -7.08 3.42 -15.76
C MET A 6 -6.88 4.92 -15.56
N SER A 7 -6.99 5.42 -14.32
CA SER A 7 -6.48 6.75 -13.99
C SER A 7 -4.96 6.66 -14.04
N GLN A 8 -4.37 7.04 -15.17
CA GLN A 8 -2.94 7.20 -15.31
C GLN A 8 -2.56 8.44 -14.47
N GLY A 9 -1.73 8.24 -13.44
CA GLY A 9 -1.04 9.35 -12.79
C GLY A 9 -0.09 9.97 -13.80
N GLU A 10 -0.22 11.28 -14.02
CA GLU A 10 0.65 12.03 -14.92
C GLU A 10 2.03 12.22 -14.27
N LYS A 11 3.06 12.21 -15.12
CA LYS A 11 4.48 12.23 -14.78
C LYS A 11 5.00 13.67 -14.69
N GLU A 12 5.72 13.99 -13.63
CA GLU A 12 6.75 15.03 -13.65
C GLU A 12 8.08 14.38 -13.21
N ASP A 13 9.09 14.46 -14.08
CA ASP A 13 10.52 14.20 -13.83
C ASP A 13 10.99 12.81 -13.35
N GLY A 14 10.40 11.73 -13.88
CA GLY A 14 11.08 10.43 -13.98
C GLY A 14 11.18 9.60 -12.69
N GLU A 15 10.69 10.10 -11.55
CA GLU A 15 10.44 9.28 -10.37
C GLU A 15 9.03 8.70 -10.39
N GLU A 16 8.93 7.38 -10.23
CA GLU A 16 7.65 6.69 -10.10
C GLU A 16 7.01 7.08 -8.75
N VAL A 17 5.90 7.81 -8.81
CA VAL A 17 5.14 8.20 -7.60
C VAL A 17 4.52 6.96 -6.98
N ASN A 18 4.81 6.72 -5.71
CA ASN A 18 4.21 5.61 -4.97
C ASN A 18 2.73 5.93 -4.65
N MET A 19 1.81 5.21 -5.29
CA MET A 19 0.37 5.39 -5.12
C MET A 19 -0.19 4.36 -4.12
N ALA A 20 -1.15 4.77 -3.29
CA ALA A 20 -1.80 3.92 -2.30
C ALA A 20 -3.32 4.08 -2.30
N ALA A 21 -4.03 3.06 -1.81
CA ALA A 21 -5.47 3.11 -1.57
C ALA A 21 -5.76 3.69 -0.18
N TRP A 22 -6.20 4.93 -0.14
CA TRP A 22 -6.51 5.70 1.06
C TRP A 22 -7.98 5.60 1.43
N LEU A 23 -8.26 5.14 2.64
CA LEU A 23 -9.54 5.24 3.30
C LEU A 23 -9.64 6.59 4.01
N LEU A 24 -10.47 7.48 3.46
CA LEU A 24 -10.61 8.86 3.93
C LEU A 24 -11.88 9.09 4.76
N GLY A 25 -12.79 8.12 4.74
CA GLY A 25 -14.10 8.20 5.37
C GLY A 25 -14.95 6.98 5.06
N VAL A 26 -16.15 6.90 5.64
CA VAL A 26 -17.09 5.81 5.36
C VAL A 26 -17.38 5.76 3.85
N ASN A 27 -17.19 4.58 3.26
CA ASN A 27 -17.34 4.30 1.83
C ASN A 27 -16.53 5.25 0.93
N THR A 28 -15.46 5.83 1.44
CA THR A 28 -14.65 6.81 0.71
C THR A 28 -13.21 6.29 0.59
N LEU A 29 -12.95 5.58 -0.51
CA LEU A 29 -11.63 5.09 -0.88
C LEU A 29 -11.11 5.88 -2.10
N LYS A 30 -9.86 6.34 -2.04
CA LYS A 30 -9.21 7.03 -3.16
C LYS A 30 -7.80 6.52 -3.40
N ILE A 31 -7.37 6.50 -4.66
CA ILE A 31 -5.98 6.26 -5.00
C ILE A 31 -5.25 7.60 -4.97
N GLN A 32 -4.29 7.76 -4.05
CA GLN A 32 -3.53 9.00 -3.88
C GLN A 32 -2.06 8.68 -3.57
N PRO A 33 -1.12 9.62 -3.80
CA PRO A 33 0.29 9.41 -3.45
C PRO A 33 0.50 9.07 -1.98
N PHE A 34 1.52 8.29 -1.68
CA PHE A 34 2.03 8.01 -0.34
C PHE A 34 3.55 8.18 -0.34
N GLU A 35 4.03 9.12 0.45
CA GLU A 35 5.46 9.33 0.65
C GLU A 35 6.04 8.18 1.48
N LEU A 36 6.96 7.43 0.88
CA LEU A 36 7.62 6.33 1.57
C LEU A 36 8.58 6.89 2.63
N PRO A 37 8.58 6.34 3.86
CA PRO A 37 9.60 6.69 4.84
C PRO A 37 10.98 6.23 4.36
N SER A 38 12.03 6.77 4.98
CA SER A 38 13.39 6.28 4.74
C SER A 38 13.52 4.81 5.15
N LEU A 39 14.28 4.05 4.37
CA LEU A 39 14.51 2.64 4.64
C LEU A 39 15.45 2.48 5.84
N GLY A 40 14.96 1.87 6.92
CA GLY A 40 15.75 1.58 8.11
C GLY A 40 16.77 0.46 7.87
N PRO A 41 17.76 0.30 8.78
CA PRO A 41 18.83 -0.69 8.62
C PRO A 41 18.35 -2.14 8.61
N TYR A 42 17.22 -2.45 9.25
CA TYR A 42 16.65 -3.80 9.32
C TYR A 42 15.41 -3.99 8.43
N ASP A 43 15.02 -2.96 7.68
CA ASP A 43 13.80 -2.97 6.86
C ASP A 43 14.07 -3.47 5.45
N VAL A 44 13.01 -3.85 4.75
CA VAL A 44 13.05 -4.11 3.30
C VAL A 44 12.01 -3.24 2.60
N LEU A 45 12.39 -2.68 1.45
CA LEU A 45 11.45 -2.02 0.55
C LEU A 45 10.91 -3.07 -0.40
N VAL A 46 9.60 -3.33 -0.34
CA VAL A 46 8.94 -4.31 -1.19
C VAL A 46 8.09 -3.60 -2.23
N ARG A 47 8.34 -3.90 -3.51
CA ARG A 47 7.46 -3.50 -4.60
C ARG A 47 6.27 -4.45 -4.65
N MET A 48 5.12 -3.95 -4.19
CA MET A 48 3.89 -4.73 -4.12
C MET A 48 3.45 -5.24 -5.49
N LYS A 49 3.01 -6.50 -5.52
CA LYS A 49 2.50 -7.17 -6.74
C LYS A 49 1.04 -7.57 -6.62
N ALA A 50 0.62 -7.99 -5.43
CA ALA A 50 -0.76 -8.35 -5.15
C ALA A 50 -1.11 -8.02 -3.70
N VAL A 51 -2.36 -7.66 -3.48
CA VAL A 51 -2.95 -7.48 -2.15
C VAL A 51 -4.35 -8.11 -2.18
N GLY A 52 -4.59 -9.10 -1.32
CA GLY A 52 -5.90 -9.69 -1.07
C GLY A 52 -6.80 -8.72 -0.29
N ILE A 53 -8.11 -8.88 -0.47
CA ILE A 53 -9.11 -8.11 0.28
C ILE A 53 -9.76 -9.05 1.29
N CYS A 54 -9.68 -8.68 2.56
CA CYS A 54 -10.30 -9.40 3.66
C CYS A 54 -11.63 -8.76 4.10
N GLY A 55 -12.42 -9.51 4.86
CA GLY A 55 -13.65 -8.99 5.47
C GLY A 55 -13.41 -7.80 6.41
N SER A 56 -12.24 -7.73 7.05
CA SER A 56 -11.82 -6.61 7.90
C SER A 56 -11.60 -5.33 7.10
N ASP A 57 -11.02 -5.40 5.90
CA ASP A 57 -10.86 -4.23 5.02
C ASP A 57 -12.24 -3.66 4.64
N VAL A 58 -13.18 -4.55 4.28
CA VAL A 58 -14.56 -4.16 3.98
C VAL A 58 -15.26 -3.59 5.22
N HIS A 59 -14.98 -4.11 6.40
CA HIS A 59 -15.53 -3.59 7.65
C HIS A 59 -15.05 -2.17 7.91
N TYR A 60 -13.73 -1.91 7.81
CA TYR A 60 -13.19 -0.56 7.90
C TYR A 60 -13.75 0.38 6.83
N LEU A 61 -13.87 -0.06 5.58
CA LEU A 61 -14.48 0.74 4.52
C LEU A 61 -15.90 1.20 4.89
N LYS A 62 -16.70 0.30 5.48
CA LYS A 62 -18.12 0.57 5.78
C LYS A 62 -18.35 1.34 7.08
N THR A 63 -17.46 1.22 8.07
CA THR A 63 -17.73 1.72 9.43
C THR A 63 -16.59 2.54 10.03
N LEU A 64 -15.44 2.64 9.36
CA LEU A 64 -14.19 3.18 9.90
C LEU A 64 -13.73 2.51 11.20
N ARG A 65 -14.17 1.27 11.44
CA ARG A 65 -13.77 0.50 12.61
C ARG A 65 -13.79 -1.00 12.35
N CYS A 66 -12.98 -1.73 13.11
CA CYS A 66 -13.09 -3.18 13.23
C CYS A 66 -12.87 -3.55 14.70
N ALA A 67 -13.89 -4.13 15.35
CA ALA A 67 -13.93 -4.28 16.81
C ALA A 67 -13.71 -2.92 17.52
N ASP A 68 -12.71 -2.84 18.41
CA ASP A 68 -12.34 -1.65 19.17
C ASP A 68 -11.35 -0.73 18.43
N PHE A 69 -10.86 -1.15 17.27
CA PHE A 69 -9.95 -0.36 16.44
C PHE A 69 -10.74 0.62 15.59
N VAL A 70 -10.54 1.92 15.83
CA VAL A 70 -11.23 3.01 15.13
C VAL A 70 -10.22 3.80 14.29
N VAL A 71 -10.54 3.98 13.01
CA VAL A 71 -9.78 4.83 12.09
C VAL A 71 -10.13 6.29 12.43
N LYS A 72 -9.17 7.00 13.02
CA LYS A 72 -9.34 8.40 13.45
C LYS A 72 -8.80 9.41 12.43
N GLU A 73 -7.96 8.94 11.51
CA GLU A 73 -7.25 9.72 10.50
C GLU A 73 -7.20 8.90 9.19
N PRO A 74 -6.98 9.54 8.02
CA PRO A 74 -6.78 8.83 6.76
C PRO A 74 -5.81 7.65 6.87
N MET A 75 -6.19 6.50 6.30
CA MET A 75 -5.44 5.26 6.44
C MET A 75 -5.23 4.57 5.10
N VAL A 76 -4.01 4.10 4.80
CA VAL A 76 -3.77 3.17 3.70
C VAL A 76 -4.28 1.78 4.08
N ILE A 77 -5.09 1.17 3.23
CA ILE A 77 -5.77 -0.12 3.52
C ILE A 77 -5.14 -1.30 2.77
N GLY A 78 -5.39 -2.52 3.28
CA GLY A 78 -4.88 -3.77 2.74
C GLY A 78 -3.74 -4.34 3.57
N HIS A 79 -3.83 -5.63 3.89
CA HIS A 79 -2.89 -6.29 4.80
C HIS A 79 -2.53 -7.74 4.40
N GLU A 80 -3.07 -8.22 3.28
CA GLU A 80 -2.81 -9.56 2.75
C GLU A 80 -1.97 -9.46 1.47
N CYS A 81 -0.71 -9.06 1.59
CA CYS A 81 0.11 -8.68 0.45
C CYS A 81 1.22 -9.67 0.08
N ALA A 82 1.67 -9.58 -1.17
CA ALA A 82 2.88 -10.23 -1.68
C ALA A 82 3.57 -9.34 -2.71
N GLY A 83 4.89 -9.44 -2.81
CA GLY A 83 5.68 -8.58 -3.67
C GLY A 83 7.07 -9.09 -4.01
N VAL A 84 7.92 -8.15 -4.44
CA VAL A 84 9.33 -8.40 -4.74
C VAL A 84 10.18 -7.39 -3.98
N ILE A 85 11.23 -7.85 -3.33
CA ILE A 85 12.17 -6.97 -2.63
C ILE A 85 12.88 -6.08 -3.66
N GLU A 86 12.74 -4.77 -3.49
CA GLU A 86 13.39 -3.75 -4.31
C GLU A 86 14.72 -3.30 -3.69
N LYS A 87 14.74 -3.10 -2.37
CA LYS A 87 15.92 -2.68 -1.59
C LYS A 87 15.90 -3.32 -0.20
N VAL A 88 17.06 -3.44 0.43
CA VAL A 88 17.22 -3.93 1.80
C VAL A 88 18.04 -2.94 2.61
N GLY A 89 17.76 -2.85 3.92
CA GLY A 89 18.56 -2.10 4.87
C GLY A 89 19.96 -2.71 5.07
N SER A 90 20.89 -1.92 5.61
CA SER A 90 22.31 -2.30 5.75
C SER A 90 22.56 -3.53 6.63
N GLU A 91 21.64 -3.85 7.55
CA GLU A 91 21.77 -4.95 8.51
C GLU A 91 20.93 -6.17 8.14
N VAL A 92 20.23 -6.16 7.00
CA VAL A 92 19.47 -7.31 6.50
C VAL A 92 20.44 -8.33 5.88
N LYS A 93 20.40 -9.58 6.37
CA LYS A 93 21.34 -10.65 5.98
C LYS A 93 20.69 -11.85 5.30
N THR A 94 19.36 -11.95 5.38
CA THR A 94 18.60 -13.15 5.00
C THR A 94 17.79 -12.98 3.71
N LEU A 95 17.75 -11.77 3.17
CA LEU A 95 16.95 -11.39 2.01
C LEU A 95 17.77 -10.48 1.09
N VAL A 96 17.51 -10.55 -0.22
CA VAL A 96 18.19 -9.73 -1.23
C VAL A 96 17.20 -9.12 -2.22
N PRO A 97 17.54 -8.00 -2.89
CA PRO A 97 16.74 -7.48 -3.99
C PRO A 97 16.47 -8.54 -5.06
N GLY A 98 15.21 -8.66 -5.48
CA GLY A 98 14.72 -9.67 -6.42
C GLY A 98 13.98 -10.84 -5.77
N ASP A 99 14.13 -11.06 -4.46
CA ASP A 99 13.40 -12.10 -3.75
C ASP A 99 11.89 -11.84 -3.77
N ARG A 100 11.10 -12.92 -3.87
CA ARG A 100 9.64 -12.88 -3.76
C ARG A 100 9.22 -13.20 -2.33
N VAL A 101 8.43 -12.31 -1.74
CA VAL A 101 7.95 -12.39 -0.35
C VAL A 101 6.46 -12.12 -0.27
#